data_AF-A0A1L7XAV6-F1
#
_entry.id   AF-A0A1L7XAV6-F1
#
_cell.length_a   1.000
_cell.length_b   1.000
_cell.length_c   1.000
_cell.angle_alpha   90.00
_cell.angle_beta   90.00
_cell.angle_gamma   90.00
#
_symmetry.space_group_name_H-M   'P 1'
#
loop_
_entity.id
_entity.type
_entity.pdbx_description
1 polymer ?
#
loop_
_entity_poly.entity_id
_entity_poly.type
_entity_poly.pdbx_seq_one_letter_code
_entity_poly.pdbx_strand_id
1 'polypeptide(L)'
;MASTAVFKPPLSQGVAYSIVLGSGVVFALTMNAITWLSRRYLHEAKNTILETIRIRFGTSSHLVFFAYGVSVQILITAALNVATGASTIAINYLIPFGVVIYTCVGGLKSTFLSDYVHTVVIFVILLITMFKVMASSSVPILGSPGKLWDFLQPAAISSPAVGAKDGSYLTMDSGEGLLLAGVILVSVLEASAVVKGYFYGAFAWFPIPLGLCATMSFFAVVLQDTEYWPASGGVTAYQINNALILPLAAQAIMGIGGVFMAVTSSSSASIVAHALIVTYDIYQPYINPKATDKQLRLVSHLRLAGFAIFSSSFATALNSSGVSMGWILEFLGVVLGSAVSSTHASPTFITYAPPHRHHLRPYLLARHCEGDVRNH
;
A
#
# COMPACT_ATOMS: atom_id res chain seq x y z
N MET A 1 -33.71 34.75 -0.27
CA MET A 1 -32.25 34.79 -0.51
C MET A 1 -31.62 33.82 0.47
N ALA A 2 -31.24 32.61 0.03
CA ALA A 2 -30.45 31.71 0.88
C ALA A 2 -29.08 32.38 1.09
N SER A 3 -28.66 32.59 2.33
CA SER A 3 -27.32 33.10 2.59
C SER A 3 -26.32 32.08 2.07
N THR A 4 -25.59 32.41 1.01
CA THR A 4 -24.44 31.62 0.55
C THR A 4 -23.40 31.67 1.66
N ALA A 5 -23.35 30.64 2.52
CA ALA A 5 -22.31 30.51 3.51
C ALA A 5 -20.98 30.31 2.76
N VAL A 6 -20.20 31.38 2.66
CA VAL A 6 -18.87 31.33 2.07
C VAL A 6 -17.93 30.84 3.17
N PHE A 7 -17.45 29.60 3.08
CA PHE A 7 -16.47 29.11 4.05
C PHE A 7 -15.17 29.90 3.88
N LYS A 8 -14.79 30.62 4.94
CA LYS A 8 -13.51 31.29 5.01
C LYS A 8 -12.47 30.28 5.49
N PRO A 9 -11.43 29.97 4.69
CA PRO A 9 -10.42 29.02 5.12
C PRO A 9 -9.71 29.54 6.39
N PRO A 10 -9.52 28.70 7.42
CA PRO A 10 -8.94 29.11 8.70
C PRO A 10 -7.45 29.43 8.60
N LEU A 11 -6.77 28.95 7.55
CA LEU A 11 -5.36 29.19 7.25
C LEU A 11 -5.22 29.92 5.92
N SER A 12 -4.23 30.81 5.80
CA SER A 12 -3.89 31.41 4.52
C SER A 12 -3.33 30.34 3.57
N GLN A 13 -3.54 30.52 2.26
CA GLN A 13 -3.05 29.57 1.25
C GLN A 13 -1.55 29.31 1.38
N GLY A 14 -0.74 30.34 1.64
CA GLY A 14 0.70 30.19 1.86
C GLY A 14 1.05 29.31 3.06
N VAL A 15 0.32 29.44 4.16
CA VAL A 15 0.50 28.58 5.35
C VAL A 15 0.10 27.14 5.03
N ALA A 16 -1.03 26.92 4.34
CA ALA A 16 -1.45 25.58 3.92
C ALA A 16 -0.41 24.91 3.00
N TYR A 17 0.13 25.62 2.00
CA TYR A 17 1.20 25.11 1.14
C TYR A 17 2.46 24.77 1.92
N SER A 18 2.85 25.62 2.87
CA SER A 18 4.04 25.37 3.70
C SER A 18 3.88 24.19 4.64
N ILE A 19 2.67 23.93 5.16
CA ILE A 19 2.38 22.74 5.97
C ILE A 19 2.51 21.47 5.13
N VAL A 20 1.91 21.46 3.94
CA VAL A 20 1.94 20.31 3.01
C VAL A 20 3.37 20.01 2.52
N LEU A 21 4.08 21.03 2.03
CA LEU A 21 5.45 20.83 1.55
C LEU A 21 6.42 20.56 2.71
N GLY A 22 6.25 21.27 3.82
CA GLY A 22 7.07 21.12 5.02
C GLY A 22 6.91 19.76 5.67
N SER A 23 5.69 19.24 5.81
CA SER A 23 5.45 17.90 6.35
C SER A 23 6.02 16.81 5.44
N GLY A 24 5.88 16.95 4.11
CA GLY A 24 6.49 16.05 3.14
C GLY A 24 8.02 16.01 3.25
N VAL A 25 8.66 17.17 3.40
CA VAL A 25 10.12 17.26 3.60
C VAL A 25 10.53 16.68 4.95
N VAL A 26 9.86 17.02 6.04
CA VAL A 26 10.16 16.48 7.38
C VAL A 26 9.98 14.96 7.41
N PHE A 27 8.91 14.45 6.81
CA PHE A 27 8.66 13.02 6.67
C PHE A 27 9.77 12.34 5.86
N ALA A 28 10.12 12.89 4.69
CA ALA A 28 11.20 12.36 3.87
C ALA A 28 12.54 12.37 4.63
N LEU A 29 12.90 13.46 5.31
CA LEU A 29 14.12 13.53 6.12
C LEU A 29 14.12 12.51 7.26
N THR A 30 12.99 12.34 7.94
CA THR A 30 12.83 11.35 9.03
C THR A 30 13.00 9.93 8.50
N MET A 31 12.34 9.59 7.39
CA MET A 31 12.49 8.27 6.75
C MET A 31 13.92 8.02 6.28
N ASN A 32 14.60 9.02 5.72
CA ASN A 32 15.99 8.90 5.32
C ASN A 32 16.94 8.75 6.52
N ALA A 33 16.67 9.46 7.63
CA ALA A 33 17.43 9.33 8.87
C ALA A 33 17.28 7.94 9.47
N ILE A 34 16.05 7.41 9.56
CA ILE A 34 15.77 6.03 9.99
C ILE A 34 16.46 5.04 9.06
N THR A 35 16.40 5.25 7.74
CA THR A 35 17.08 4.39 6.75
C THR A 35 18.59 4.36 6.95
N TRP A 36 19.20 5.52 7.18
CA TRP A 36 20.63 5.62 7.44
C TRP A 36 21.01 4.91 8.75
N LEU A 37 20.21 5.10 9.80
CA LEU A 37 20.39 4.46 11.09
C LEU A 37 20.28 2.93 10.96
N SER A 38 19.19 2.44 10.36
CA SER A 38 18.95 1.02 10.14
C SER A 38 20.10 0.36 9.37
N ARG A 39 20.59 0.98 8.29
CA ARG A 39 21.76 0.47 7.56
C ARG A 39 23.02 0.40 8.39
N ARG A 40 23.26 1.42 9.23
CA ARG A 40 24.46 1.50 10.06
C ARG A 40 24.48 0.41 11.15
N TYR A 41 23.31 -0.03 11.62
CA TYR A 41 23.20 -0.92 12.78
C TYR A 41 22.60 -2.32 12.50
N LEU A 42 21.86 -2.55 11.40
CA LEU A 42 21.24 -3.85 11.10
C LEU A 42 22.09 -4.81 10.26
N HIS A 43 23.11 -4.34 9.52
CA HIS A 43 23.97 -5.19 8.66
C HIS A 43 23.15 -6.26 7.90
N GLU A 44 22.18 -5.81 7.11
CA GLU A 44 21.15 -6.65 6.47
C GLU A 44 21.74 -7.80 5.64
N ALA A 45 21.13 -8.99 5.78
CA ALA A 45 21.48 -10.18 5.01
C ALA A 45 20.97 -10.07 3.56
N LYS A 46 21.58 -10.85 2.64
CA LYS A 46 21.43 -10.69 1.19
C LYS A 46 20.02 -10.98 0.63
N ASN A 47 19.09 -11.65 1.35
CA ASN A 47 17.85 -12.16 0.71
C ASN A 47 16.53 -11.59 1.26
N THR A 48 16.21 -11.70 2.56
CA THR A 48 14.94 -11.20 3.13
C THR A 48 15.11 -10.61 4.54
N ILE A 49 14.15 -9.75 4.94
CA ILE A 49 14.08 -9.22 6.32
C ILE A 49 13.83 -10.36 7.31
N LEU A 50 13.00 -11.34 6.94
CA LEU A 50 12.69 -12.52 7.76
C LEU A 50 13.95 -13.38 7.99
N GLU A 51 14.80 -13.58 7.00
CA GLU A 51 16.08 -14.27 7.16
C GLU A 51 16.98 -13.51 8.15
N THR A 52 16.99 -12.17 8.08
CA THR A 52 17.74 -11.34 9.04
C THR A 52 17.23 -11.53 10.47
N ILE A 53 15.91 -11.57 10.66
CA ILE A 53 15.27 -11.85 11.97
C ILE A 53 15.67 -13.26 12.46
N ARG A 54 15.68 -14.26 11.58
CA ARG A 54 16.07 -15.63 11.93
C ARG A 54 17.52 -15.72 12.39
N ILE A 55 18.44 -15.11 11.66
CA ILE A 55 19.88 -15.14 11.99
C ILE A 55 20.12 -14.45 13.34
N ARG A 56 19.36 -13.40 13.64
CA ARG A 56 19.61 -12.54 14.80
C ARG A 56 18.86 -12.95 16.08
N PHE A 57 17.58 -13.29 15.96
CA PHE A 57 16.68 -13.59 17.07
C PHE A 57 16.28 -15.07 17.13
N GLY A 58 16.70 -15.88 16.15
CA GLY A 58 16.46 -17.31 16.12
C GLY A 58 15.13 -17.71 15.47
N THR A 59 14.87 -19.02 15.47
CA THR A 59 13.75 -19.64 14.77
C THR A 59 12.38 -19.23 15.32
N SER A 60 12.23 -19.10 16.63
CA SER A 60 10.92 -18.77 17.23
C SER A 60 10.43 -17.40 16.78
N SER A 61 11.29 -16.37 16.86
CA SER A 61 10.97 -15.03 16.35
C SER A 61 10.71 -15.05 14.84
N HIS A 62 11.52 -15.79 14.09
CA HIS A 62 11.31 -15.93 12.65
C HIS A 62 9.91 -16.47 12.30
N LEU A 63 9.45 -17.53 12.98
CA LEU A 63 8.13 -18.12 12.73
C LEU A 63 6.98 -17.18 13.10
N VAL A 64 7.13 -16.39 14.17
CA VAL A 64 6.15 -15.37 14.57
C VAL A 64 6.04 -14.28 13.49
N PHE A 65 7.17 -13.71 13.06
CA PHE A 65 7.18 -12.70 11.99
C PHE A 65 6.73 -13.25 10.62
N PHE A 66 7.04 -14.51 10.34
CA PHE A 66 6.50 -15.21 9.17
C PHE A 66 4.97 -15.31 9.22
N ALA A 67 4.39 -15.63 10.38
CA ALA A 67 2.94 -15.69 10.54
C ALA A 67 2.30 -14.32 10.29
N TYR A 68 2.86 -13.24 10.85
CA TYR A 68 2.42 -11.88 10.55
C TYR A 68 2.51 -11.56 9.06
N GLY A 69 3.65 -11.86 8.42
CA GLY A 69 3.84 -11.64 6.99
C GLY A 69 2.78 -12.36 6.14
N VAL A 70 2.51 -13.64 6.43
CA VAL A 70 1.46 -14.40 5.76
C VAL A 70 0.07 -13.80 6.00
N SER A 71 -0.26 -13.42 7.24
CA SER A 71 -1.54 -12.79 7.57
C SER A 71 -1.77 -11.50 6.78
N VAL A 72 -0.74 -10.66 6.63
CA VAL A 72 -0.81 -9.43 5.84
C VAL A 72 -1.13 -9.73 4.38
N GLN A 73 -0.45 -10.70 3.77
CA GLN A 73 -0.71 -11.07 2.37
C GLN A 73 -2.14 -11.59 2.18
N ILE A 74 -2.64 -12.38 3.14
CA ILE A 74 -4.02 -12.91 3.10
C ILE A 74 -5.03 -11.76 3.16
N LEU A 75 -4.89 -10.85 4.13
CA LEU A 75 -5.84 -9.77 4.37
C LEU A 75 -5.82 -8.72 3.25
N ILE A 76 -4.63 -8.32 2.77
CA ILE A 76 -4.52 -7.37 1.64
C ILE A 76 -5.12 -7.95 0.37
N THR A 77 -4.79 -9.21 0.03
CA THR A 77 -5.33 -9.85 -1.18
C THR A 77 -6.85 -10.01 -1.07
N ALA A 78 -7.38 -10.28 0.13
CA ALA A 78 -8.82 -10.34 0.36
C ALA A 78 -9.52 -8.97 0.20
N ALA A 79 -8.89 -7.89 0.67
CA ALA A 79 -9.42 -6.53 0.56
C ALA A 79 -9.46 -6.05 -0.90
N LEU A 80 -8.40 -6.31 -1.69
CA LEU A 80 -8.25 -5.78 -3.05
C LEU A 80 -9.28 -6.30 -4.06
N ASN A 81 -9.78 -7.53 -3.86
CA ASN A 81 -10.64 -8.16 -4.86
C ASN A 81 -12.12 -7.69 -4.83
N VAL A 82 -12.46 -6.73 -3.97
CA VAL A 82 -13.82 -6.17 -3.83
C VAL A 82 -14.09 -4.97 -4.75
N ALA A 83 -13.06 -4.43 -5.43
CA ALA A 83 -13.04 -3.02 -5.84
C ALA A 83 -13.53 -2.66 -7.27
N THR A 84 -14.15 -3.54 -8.06
CA THR A 84 -14.32 -3.29 -9.52
C THR A 84 -15.75 -3.28 -10.07
N GLY A 85 -16.79 -3.31 -9.23
CA GLY A 85 -18.18 -3.11 -9.65
C GLY A 85 -18.78 -4.22 -10.55
N ALA A 86 -17.99 -5.21 -10.98
CA ALA A 86 -18.49 -6.44 -11.61
C ALA A 86 -18.79 -7.50 -10.54
N SER A 87 -19.23 -8.70 -10.94
CA SER A 87 -19.47 -9.82 -10.01
C SER A 87 -18.22 -10.06 -9.16
N THR A 88 -18.32 -9.78 -7.86
CA THR A 88 -17.19 -9.85 -6.91
C THR A 88 -16.52 -11.22 -6.98
N ILE A 89 -17.31 -12.28 -7.13
CA ILE A 89 -16.81 -13.66 -7.27
C ILE A 89 -15.92 -13.80 -8.50
N ALA A 90 -16.34 -13.31 -9.67
CA ALA A 90 -15.56 -13.45 -10.90
C ALA A 90 -14.20 -12.72 -10.80
N ILE A 91 -14.21 -11.50 -10.25
CA ILE A 91 -13.00 -10.69 -10.06
C ILE A 91 -12.05 -11.35 -9.06
N ASN A 92 -12.59 -11.88 -7.96
CA ASN A 92 -11.82 -12.58 -6.93
C ASN A 92 -10.96 -13.71 -7.52
N TYR A 93 -11.43 -14.39 -8.57
CA TYR A 93 -10.65 -15.45 -9.23
C TYR A 93 -9.87 -14.95 -10.45
N LEU A 94 -10.42 -14.05 -11.25
CA LEU A 94 -9.81 -13.62 -12.52
C LEU A 94 -8.48 -12.88 -12.30
N ILE A 95 -8.42 -11.97 -11.32
CA ILE A 95 -7.21 -11.18 -11.06
C ILE A 95 -6.08 -12.10 -10.57
N PRO A 96 -6.24 -12.90 -9.50
CA PRO A 96 -5.19 -13.82 -9.05
C PRO A 96 -4.80 -14.85 -10.12
N PHE A 97 -5.76 -15.33 -10.92
CA PHE A 97 -5.47 -16.27 -12.00
C PHE A 97 -4.57 -15.65 -13.08
N GLY A 98 -4.86 -14.42 -13.50
CA GLY A 98 -3.99 -13.68 -14.43
C GLY A 98 -2.58 -13.52 -13.89
N VAL A 99 -2.45 -13.17 -12.59
CA VAL A 99 -1.17 -13.09 -11.88
C VAL A 99 -0.39 -14.40 -11.93
N VAL A 100 -1.07 -15.52 -11.68
CA VAL A 100 -0.44 -16.85 -11.71
C VAL A 100 0.12 -17.17 -13.09
N ILE A 101 -0.63 -16.90 -14.16
CA ILE A 101 -0.20 -17.20 -15.53
C ILE A 101 1.08 -16.45 -15.87
N TYR A 102 1.09 -15.12 -15.79
CA TYR A 102 2.26 -14.36 -16.25
C TYR A 102 3.47 -14.57 -15.34
N THR A 103 3.27 -14.81 -14.04
CA THR A 103 4.36 -15.08 -13.11
C THR A 103 5.00 -16.44 -13.39
N CYS A 104 4.19 -17.48 -13.62
CA CYS A 104 4.69 -18.82 -13.93
C CYS A 104 5.40 -18.89 -15.28
N VAL A 105 4.91 -18.15 -16.29
CA VAL A 105 5.52 -18.12 -17.63
C VAL A 105 6.83 -17.35 -17.63
N GLY A 106 6.88 -16.21 -16.94
CA GLY A 106 8.01 -15.29 -17.00
C GLY A 106 9.13 -15.54 -15.98
N GLY A 107 8.83 -16.18 -14.85
CA GLY A 107 9.77 -16.37 -13.74
C GLY A 107 10.20 -15.06 -13.05
N LEU A 108 11.13 -15.16 -12.09
CA LEU A 108 11.48 -14.08 -11.17
C LEU A 108 11.89 -12.75 -11.85
N LYS A 109 12.62 -12.83 -12.97
CA LYS A 109 13.03 -11.65 -13.75
C LYS A 109 11.84 -10.96 -14.42
N SER A 110 10.87 -11.74 -14.90
CA SER A 110 9.66 -11.18 -15.49
C SER A 110 8.76 -10.58 -14.44
N THR A 111 8.76 -11.10 -13.21
CA THR A 111 8.03 -10.49 -12.10
C THR A 111 8.57 -9.10 -11.79
N PHE A 112 9.90 -8.94 -11.70
CA PHE A 112 10.52 -7.62 -11.54
C PHE A 112 10.20 -6.66 -12.69
N LEU A 113 10.22 -7.14 -13.94
CA LEU A 113 9.87 -6.32 -15.10
C LEU A 113 8.38 -5.94 -15.08
N SER A 114 7.50 -6.88 -14.73
CA SER A 114 6.07 -6.68 -14.60
C SER A 114 5.75 -5.64 -13.54
N ASP A 115 6.34 -5.75 -12.35
CA ASP A 115 6.15 -4.79 -11.26
C ASP A 115 6.68 -3.40 -11.64
N TYR A 116 7.81 -3.33 -12.34
CA TYR A 116 8.32 -2.07 -12.89
C TYR A 116 7.35 -1.45 -13.90
N VAL A 117 6.88 -2.23 -14.87
CA VAL A 117 5.93 -1.77 -15.90
C VAL A 117 4.60 -1.34 -15.27
N HIS A 118 4.04 -2.14 -14.36
CA HIS A 118 2.83 -1.80 -13.63
C HIS A 118 2.99 -0.48 -12.88
N THR A 119 4.11 -0.31 -12.18
CA THR A 119 4.41 0.92 -11.43
C THR A 119 4.46 2.12 -12.38
N VAL A 120 5.19 2.02 -13.50
CA VAL A 120 5.26 3.09 -14.52
C VAL A 120 3.87 3.43 -15.07
N VAL A 121 3.08 2.42 -15.42
CA VAL A 121 1.71 2.61 -15.94
C VAL A 121 0.82 3.28 -14.89
N ILE A 122 0.89 2.87 -13.63
CA ILE A 122 0.17 3.50 -12.52
C ILE A 122 0.58 4.97 -12.39
N PHE A 123 1.88 5.30 -12.41
CA PHE A 123 2.34 6.69 -12.36
C PHE A 123 1.78 7.53 -13.51
N VAL A 124 1.78 7.00 -14.73
CA VAL A 124 1.19 7.68 -15.90
C VAL A 124 -0.31 7.89 -15.71
N ILE A 125 -1.04 6.88 -15.26
CA ILE A 125 -2.48 6.98 -14.98
C ILE A 125 -2.74 8.04 -13.90
N LEU A 126 -1.97 8.04 -12.82
CA LEU A 126 -2.09 9.01 -11.72
C LEU A 126 -1.88 10.44 -12.22
N LEU A 127 -0.81 10.70 -12.96
CA LEU A 127 -0.52 12.03 -13.50
C LEU A 127 -1.60 12.50 -14.48
N ILE A 128 -2.06 11.63 -15.39
CA ILE A 128 -3.15 11.96 -16.32
C ILE A 128 -4.44 12.23 -15.54
N THR A 129 -4.75 11.43 -14.52
CA THR A 129 -5.96 11.59 -13.71
C THR A 129 -5.93 12.94 -12.99
N MET A 130 -4.83 13.26 -12.29
CA MET A 130 -4.68 14.53 -11.59
C MET A 130 -4.75 15.73 -12.55
N PHE A 131 -4.17 15.61 -13.74
CA PHE A 131 -4.24 16.68 -14.75
C PHE A 131 -5.64 16.82 -15.35
N LYS A 132 -6.31 15.71 -15.69
CA LYS A 132 -7.69 15.72 -16.21
C LYS A 132 -8.66 16.35 -15.24
N VAL A 133 -8.49 16.06 -13.95
CA VAL A 133 -9.26 16.66 -12.87
C VAL A 133 -9.05 18.18 -12.83
N MET A 134 -7.80 18.64 -12.81
CA MET A 134 -7.48 20.02 -12.46
C MET A 134 -7.47 20.98 -13.65
N ALA A 135 -7.33 20.50 -14.88
CA ALA A 135 -7.05 21.35 -16.03
C ALA A 135 -7.85 21.03 -17.31
N SER A 136 -8.62 19.93 -17.33
CA SER A 136 -9.23 19.46 -18.57
C SER A 136 -10.73 19.69 -18.63
N SER A 137 -11.21 20.14 -19.78
CA SER A 137 -12.64 20.16 -20.16
C SER A 137 -13.24 18.75 -20.33
N SER A 138 -12.45 17.69 -20.13
CA SER A 138 -12.85 16.28 -20.33
C SER A 138 -13.88 15.77 -19.33
N VAL A 139 -14.05 16.42 -18.17
CA VAL A 139 -15.24 16.28 -17.33
C VAL A 139 -16.00 17.61 -17.46
N PRO A 140 -17.11 17.67 -18.21
CA PRO A 140 -17.73 18.93 -18.64
C PRO A 140 -18.08 19.89 -17.49
N ILE A 141 -18.29 19.34 -16.31
CA ILE A 141 -18.74 20.05 -15.12
C ILE A 141 -17.58 20.77 -14.41
N LEU A 142 -16.38 20.17 -14.32
CA LEU A 142 -15.32 20.63 -13.42
C LEU A 142 -14.33 21.62 -14.05
N GLY A 143 -13.58 21.25 -15.08
CA GLY A 143 -12.77 22.16 -15.92
C GLY A 143 -11.69 23.06 -15.26
N SER A 144 -11.69 23.29 -13.94
CA SER A 144 -10.73 24.12 -13.20
C SER A 144 -10.83 23.90 -11.67
N PRO A 145 -9.77 24.22 -10.90
CA PRO A 145 -9.81 24.13 -9.43
C PRO A 145 -10.78 25.12 -8.78
N GLY A 146 -11.02 26.27 -9.41
CA GLY A 146 -11.97 27.28 -8.92
C GLY A 146 -13.42 26.78 -8.97
N LYS A 147 -13.81 26.13 -10.07
CA LYS A 147 -15.12 25.47 -10.16
C LYS A 147 -15.27 24.33 -9.14
N LEU A 148 -14.21 23.56 -8.90
CA LEU A 148 -14.24 22.53 -7.85
C LEU A 148 -14.55 23.15 -6.49
N TRP A 149 -13.88 24.26 -6.15
CA TRP A 149 -14.19 25.01 -4.93
C TRP A 149 -15.66 25.43 -4.89
N ASP A 150 -16.18 26.01 -5.98
CA ASP A 150 -17.56 26.50 -6.05
C ASP A 150 -18.60 25.39 -5.87
N PHE A 151 -18.31 24.14 -6.30
CA PHE A 151 -19.19 22.99 -6.06
C PHE A 151 -19.10 22.45 -4.62
N LEU A 152 -17.92 22.49 -4.00
CA LEU A 152 -17.74 21.96 -2.64
C LEU A 152 -18.38 22.85 -1.56
N GLN A 153 -18.49 24.16 -1.79
CA GLN A 153 -19.13 25.08 -0.84
C GLN A 153 -20.60 24.72 -0.53
N PRO A 154 -21.50 24.61 -1.52
CA PRO A 154 -22.88 24.20 -1.26
C PRO A 154 -22.96 22.75 -0.77
N ALA A 155 -22.10 21.87 -1.26
CA ALA A 155 -22.05 20.47 -0.83
C ALA A 155 -21.77 20.34 0.67
N ALA A 156 -20.87 21.16 1.23
CA ALA A 156 -20.57 21.19 2.67
C ALA A 156 -21.78 21.57 3.54
N ILE A 157 -22.79 22.22 2.96
CA ILE A 157 -24.04 22.59 3.64
C ILE A 157 -25.09 21.49 3.47
N SER A 158 -25.26 20.98 2.24
CA SER A 158 -26.30 19.99 1.93
C SER A 158 -25.94 18.57 2.40
N SER A 159 -24.66 18.23 2.40
CA SER A 159 -24.10 16.94 2.83
C SER A 159 -22.80 17.20 3.59
N PRO A 160 -22.85 17.64 4.85
CA PRO A 160 -21.64 18.02 5.59
C PRO A 160 -20.68 16.84 5.77
N ALA A 161 -19.38 17.11 5.65
CA ALA A 161 -18.34 16.12 5.92
C ALA A 161 -18.31 15.75 7.41
N VAL A 162 -18.63 14.49 7.70
CA VAL A 162 -18.72 13.99 9.09
C VAL A 162 -17.36 14.11 9.79
N GLY A 163 -17.36 14.68 11.00
CA GLY A 163 -16.15 14.85 11.81
C GLY A 163 -15.19 15.93 11.32
N ALA A 164 -15.54 16.68 10.28
CA ALA A 164 -14.81 17.84 9.80
C ALA A 164 -15.38 19.12 10.41
N LYS A 165 -14.51 20.06 10.79
CA LYS A 165 -14.93 21.36 11.31
C LYS A 165 -15.83 22.08 10.33
N ASP A 166 -16.98 22.54 10.84
CA ASP A 166 -18.03 23.24 10.09
C ASP A 166 -18.58 22.43 8.90
N GLY A 167 -18.32 21.12 8.80
CA GLY A 167 -18.75 20.27 7.69
C GLY A 167 -17.97 20.47 6.39
N SER A 168 -16.89 21.26 6.39
CA SER A 168 -16.12 21.59 5.19
C SER A 168 -15.26 20.42 4.71
N TYR A 169 -15.34 20.09 3.42
CA TYR A 169 -14.47 19.08 2.80
C TYR A 169 -13.00 19.47 2.67
N LEU A 170 -12.69 20.78 2.78
CA LEU A 170 -11.34 21.32 2.56
C LEU A 170 -10.63 21.69 3.87
N THR A 171 -11.23 21.37 5.01
CA THR A 171 -10.62 21.64 6.31
C THR A 171 -9.59 20.56 6.68
N MET A 172 -8.50 20.98 7.32
CA MET A 172 -7.54 20.08 7.95
C MET A 172 -7.89 19.81 9.43
N ASP A 173 -8.95 20.42 9.93
CA ASP A 173 -9.45 20.26 11.30
C ASP A 173 -10.53 19.16 11.31
N SER A 174 -10.08 17.91 11.42
CA SER A 174 -10.95 16.72 11.49
C SER A 174 -10.44 15.71 12.51
N GLY A 175 -11.28 15.36 13.50
CA GLY A 175 -10.95 14.38 14.53
C GLY A 175 -10.73 12.98 13.96
N GLU A 176 -11.64 12.53 13.10
CA GLU A 176 -11.54 11.24 12.40
C GLU A 176 -10.34 11.19 11.44
N GLY A 177 -10.09 12.29 10.73
CA GLY A 177 -8.91 12.41 9.86
C GLY A 177 -7.60 12.28 10.63
N LEU A 178 -7.53 12.84 11.84
CA LEU A 178 -6.35 12.75 12.70
C LEU A 178 -6.14 11.34 13.27
N LEU A 179 -7.21 10.63 13.65
CA LEU A 179 -7.15 9.23 14.09
C LEU A 179 -6.66 8.33 12.96
N LEU A 180 -7.23 8.47 11.76
CA LEU A 180 -6.81 7.71 10.58
C LEU A 180 -5.35 8.01 10.21
N ALA A 181 -4.94 9.29 10.22
CA ALA A 181 -3.56 9.68 9.99
C ALA A 181 -2.60 9.06 11.01
N GLY A 182 -3.01 8.98 12.29
CA GLY A 182 -2.26 8.31 13.35
C GLY A 182 -2.05 6.81 13.08
N VAL A 183 -3.11 6.08 12.72
CA VAL A 183 -3.04 4.65 12.39
C VAL A 183 -2.15 4.39 11.16
N ILE A 184 -2.24 5.24 10.15
CA ILE A 184 -1.40 5.14 8.94
C ILE A 184 0.06 5.45 9.29
N LEU A 185 0.33 6.52 10.05
CA LEU A 185 1.69 6.87 10.45
C LEU A 185 2.39 5.75 11.23
N VAL A 186 1.69 5.11 12.17
CA VAL A 186 2.24 3.96 12.93
C VAL A 186 2.61 2.81 12.00
N SER A 187 1.81 2.57 10.95
CA SER A 187 2.04 1.50 9.98
C SER A 187 3.22 1.78 9.02
N VAL A 188 3.65 3.05 8.89
CA VAL A 188 4.65 3.51 7.91
C VAL A 188 6.06 3.65 8.51
N LEU A 189 6.21 3.66 9.84
CA LEU A 189 7.54 3.72 10.48
C LEU A 189 8.39 2.46 10.26
N GLU A 190 7.82 1.39 9.69
CA GLU A 190 8.55 0.19 9.26
C GLU A 190 9.14 0.34 7.84
N ALA A 191 10.25 1.08 7.71
CA ALA A 191 11.01 1.15 6.46
C ALA A 191 12.45 0.68 6.64
N SER A 192 12.84 -0.44 5.98
CA SER A 192 14.23 -0.90 5.87
C SER A 192 14.76 -0.88 4.42
N ALA A 193 15.72 0.03 4.20
CA ALA A 193 16.86 0.05 3.28
C ALA A 193 16.77 -0.36 1.78
N VAL A 194 16.76 0.66 0.89
CA VAL A 194 17.88 1.00 -0.03
C VAL A 194 17.95 2.53 -0.28
N VAL A 195 19.10 3.18 -0.02
CA VAL A 195 19.20 4.66 0.21
C VAL A 195 18.79 5.59 -0.93
N LYS A 196 19.08 5.29 -2.20
CA LYS A 196 18.77 6.27 -3.27
C LYS A 196 17.32 6.21 -3.73
N GLY A 197 16.77 5.01 -3.91
CA GLY A 197 15.38 4.82 -4.31
C GLY A 197 14.39 5.24 -3.21
N TYR A 198 14.73 5.00 -1.94
CA TYR A 198 13.88 5.38 -0.82
C TYR A 198 13.75 6.89 -0.63
N PHE A 199 14.78 7.69 -0.92
CA PHE A 199 14.62 9.15 -0.82
C PHE A 199 13.51 9.65 -1.75
N TYR A 200 13.56 9.24 -3.02
CA TYR A 200 12.54 9.60 -4.01
C TYR A 200 11.19 8.93 -3.72
N GLY A 201 11.19 7.69 -3.22
CA GLY A 201 9.98 6.98 -2.78
C GLY A 201 9.29 7.66 -1.60
N ALA A 202 10.05 8.02 -0.55
CA ALA A 202 9.55 8.73 0.62
C ALA A 202 9.09 10.15 0.28
N PHE A 203 9.79 10.83 -0.62
CA PHE A 203 9.35 12.13 -1.14
C PHE A 203 8.05 12.02 -1.94
N ALA A 204 7.85 10.94 -2.70
CA ALA A 204 6.64 10.66 -3.46
C ALA A 204 5.47 10.18 -2.57
N TRP A 205 5.77 9.56 -1.44
CA TRP A 205 4.81 8.93 -0.53
C TRP A 205 3.83 9.90 0.12
N PHE A 206 4.22 11.16 0.33
CA PHE A 206 3.31 12.17 0.86
C PHE A 206 2.42 12.83 -0.21
N PRO A 207 2.97 13.38 -1.31
CA PRO A 207 2.18 14.07 -2.32
C PRO A 207 1.28 13.13 -3.14
N ILE A 208 1.63 11.85 -3.34
CA ILE A 208 0.81 10.94 -4.14
C ILE A 208 -0.50 10.58 -3.44
N PRO A 209 -0.53 10.05 -2.20
CA PRO A 209 -1.78 9.75 -1.51
C PRO A 209 -2.55 11.03 -1.20
N LEU A 210 -1.90 12.09 -0.74
CA LEU A 210 -2.58 13.37 -0.47
C LEU A 210 -3.22 13.90 -1.75
N GLY A 211 -2.45 13.98 -2.83
CA GLY A 211 -2.91 14.48 -4.12
C GLY A 211 -4.01 13.60 -4.69
N LEU A 212 -3.83 12.29 -4.75
CA LEU A 212 -4.81 11.37 -5.33
C LEU A 212 -6.08 11.27 -4.48
N CYS A 213 -5.95 10.98 -3.18
CA CYS A 213 -7.12 10.76 -2.32
C CYS A 213 -7.94 12.03 -2.14
N ALA A 214 -7.31 13.20 -1.94
CA ALA A 214 -8.06 14.45 -1.83
C ALA A 214 -8.81 14.73 -3.14
N THR A 215 -8.09 14.62 -4.26
CA THR A 215 -8.65 14.91 -5.58
C THR A 215 -9.81 13.97 -5.95
N MET A 216 -9.65 12.66 -5.76
CA MET A 216 -10.70 11.68 -6.05
C MET A 216 -11.89 11.78 -5.09
N SER A 217 -11.65 12.08 -3.81
CA SER A 217 -12.73 12.24 -2.83
C SER A 217 -13.59 13.47 -3.12
N PHE A 218 -12.96 14.59 -3.48
CA PHE A 218 -13.70 15.79 -3.90
C PHE A 218 -14.49 15.54 -5.19
N PHE A 219 -13.91 14.78 -6.12
CA PHE A 219 -14.62 14.40 -7.34
C PHE A 219 -15.82 13.51 -7.08
N ALA A 220 -15.72 12.56 -6.16
CA ALA A 220 -16.87 11.76 -5.76
C ALA A 220 -18.00 12.63 -5.22
N VAL A 221 -17.69 13.61 -4.37
CA VAL A 221 -18.69 14.56 -3.83
C VAL A 221 -19.37 15.39 -4.93
N VAL A 222 -18.61 15.83 -5.93
CA VAL A 222 -19.18 16.63 -7.04
C VAL A 222 -19.96 15.78 -8.04
N LEU A 223 -19.48 14.58 -8.34
CA LEU A 223 -20.05 13.74 -9.40
C LEU A 223 -21.21 12.88 -8.92
N GLN A 224 -21.35 12.60 -7.61
CA GLN A 224 -22.31 11.63 -7.06
C GLN A 224 -23.76 11.80 -7.55
N ASP A 225 -24.21 13.03 -7.81
CA ASP A 225 -25.58 13.34 -8.26
C ASP A 225 -25.67 13.57 -9.78
N THR A 226 -24.63 13.22 -10.53
CA THR A 226 -24.52 13.45 -11.97
C THR A 226 -24.52 12.13 -12.75
N GLU A 227 -24.83 12.21 -14.05
CA GLU A 227 -24.77 11.07 -14.96
C GLU A 227 -23.36 10.47 -15.13
N TYR A 228 -22.32 11.19 -14.73
CA TYR A 228 -20.93 10.75 -14.84
C TYR A 228 -20.51 9.80 -13.72
N TRP A 229 -21.30 9.70 -12.64
CA TRP A 229 -20.99 8.77 -11.55
C TRP A 229 -21.36 7.34 -11.94
N PRO A 230 -20.41 6.39 -11.90
CA PRO A 230 -20.61 5.04 -12.42
C PRO A 230 -21.53 4.15 -11.56
N ALA A 231 -22.02 4.64 -10.41
CA ALA A 231 -22.88 3.90 -9.52
C ALA A 231 -24.24 4.59 -9.32
N SER A 232 -25.32 3.80 -9.32
CA SER A 232 -26.67 4.31 -9.08
C SER A 232 -26.85 4.76 -7.63
N GLY A 233 -27.48 5.92 -7.42
CA GLY A 233 -27.79 6.43 -6.07
C GLY A 233 -26.65 7.19 -5.38
N GLY A 234 -25.65 7.64 -6.14
CA GLY A 234 -24.56 8.47 -5.62
C GLY A 234 -23.60 7.74 -4.70
N VAL A 235 -23.02 8.47 -3.75
CA VAL A 235 -22.12 7.94 -2.73
C VAL A 235 -22.93 7.31 -1.60
N THR A 236 -22.83 5.99 -1.46
CA THR A 236 -23.59 5.23 -0.45
C THR A 236 -22.69 4.70 0.67
N ALA A 237 -23.28 4.39 1.83
CA ALA A 237 -22.56 3.75 2.94
C ALA A 237 -21.89 2.43 2.52
N TYR A 238 -22.50 1.67 1.61
CA TYR A 238 -21.89 0.47 1.04
C TYR A 238 -20.58 0.78 0.29
N GLN A 239 -20.57 1.83 -0.53
CA GLN A 239 -19.39 2.23 -1.28
C GLN A 239 -18.29 2.79 -0.37
N ILE A 240 -18.66 3.54 0.67
CA ILE A 240 -17.71 4.04 1.69
C ILE A 240 -17.08 2.86 2.44
N ASN A 241 -17.92 1.96 2.99
CA ASN A 241 -17.46 0.82 3.79
C ASN A 241 -16.63 -0.19 2.98
N ASN A 242 -16.84 -0.28 1.67
CA ASN A 242 -16.04 -1.13 0.79
C ASN A 242 -14.91 -0.38 0.07
N ALA A 243 -14.57 0.83 0.52
CA ALA A 243 -13.50 1.67 -0.05
C ALA A 243 -13.60 1.85 -1.58
N LEU A 244 -14.83 1.88 -2.12
CA LEU A 244 -15.12 1.97 -3.55
C LEU A 244 -15.07 3.41 -4.08
N ILE A 245 -14.99 4.42 -3.22
CA ILE A 245 -15.01 5.84 -3.62
C ILE A 245 -13.88 6.17 -4.59
N LEU A 246 -12.66 5.73 -4.27
CA LEU A 246 -11.48 5.96 -5.10
C LEU A 246 -11.58 5.19 -6.44
N PRO A 247 -11.87 3.87 -6.47
CA PRO A 247 -12.14 3.14 -7.71
C PRO A 247 -13.25 3.75 -8.59
N LEU A 248 -14.38 4.17 -8.01
CA LEU A 248 -15.51 4.72 -8.75
C LEU A 248 -15.18 6.11 -9.32
N ALA A 249 -14.50 6.97 -8.55
CA ALA A 249 -14.02 8.26 -9.04
C ALA A 249 -12.98 8.09 -10.16
N ALA A 250 -12.04 7.15 -10.01
CA ALA A 250 -11.07 6.83 -11.05
C ALA A 250 -11.75 6.26 -12.30
N GLN A 251 -12.78 5.41 -12.14
CA GLN A 251 -13.58 4.88 -13.25
C GLN A 251 -14.33 5.98 -13.99
N ALA A 252 -14.88 6.97 -13.27
CA ALA A 252 -15.57 8.12 -13.87
C ALA A 252 -14.64 8.96 -14.77
N ILE A 253 -13.35 9.06 -14.42
CA ILE A 253 -12.38 9.95 -15.11
C ILE A 253 -11.59 9.22 -16.20
N MET A 254 -11.22 7.96 -15.94
CA MET A 254 -10.26 7.20 -16.74
C MET A 254 -10.85 5.93 -17.36
N GLY A 255 -12.08 5.56 -16.98
CA GLY A 255 -12.68 4.28 -17.34
C GLY A 255 -12.10 3.11 -16.56
N ILE A 256 -12.62 1.91 -16.86
CA ILE A 256 -12.38 0.66 -16.11
C ILE A 256 -10.90 0.23 -16.14
N GLY A 257 -10.18 0.54 -17.22
CA GLY A 257 -8.79 0.09 -17.42
C GLY A 257 -7.82 0.62 -16.35
N GLY A 258 -8.01 1.84 -15.85
CA GLY A 258 -7.12 2.43 -14.85
C GLY A 258 -7.23 1.74 -13.48
N VAL A 259 -8.46 1.43 -13.06
CA VAL A 259 -8.75 0.71 -11.81
C VAL A 259 -8.22 -0.72 -11.88
N PHE A 260 -8.44 -1.40 -13.01
CA PHE A 260 -7.96 -2.77 -13.22
C PHE A 260 -6.45 -2.89 -13.08
N MET A 261 -5.68 -1.93 -13.63
CA MET A 261 -4.22 -1.91 -13.52
C MET A 261 -3.74 -1.74 -12.08
N ALA A 262 -4.37 -0.84 -11.31
CA ALA A 262 -3.98 -0.59 -9.91
C ALA A 262 -4.25 -1.81 -9.01
N VAL A 263 -5.42 -2.44 -9.16
CA VAL A 263 -5.77 -3.64 -8.40
C VAL A 263 -4.87 -4.81 -8.79
N THR A 264 -4.65 -5.03 -10.10
CA THR A 264 -3.80 -6.13 -10.59
C THR A 264 -2.37 -6.02 -10.08
N SER A 265 -1.79 -4.80 -10.09
CA SER A 265 -0.44 -4.56 -9.56
C SER A 265 -0.33 -4.81 -8.06
N SER A 266 -1.35 -4.44 -7.29
CA SER A 266 -1.33 -4.64 -5.84
C SER A 266 -1.51 -6.12 -5.49
N SER A 267 -2.46 -6.79 -6.15
CA SER A 267 -2.70 -8.22 -5.99
C SER A 267 -1.48 -9.04 -6.42
N SER A 268 -0.77 -8.63 -7.49
CA SER A 268 0.43 -9.33 -7.93
C SER A 268 1.55 -9.28 -6.92
N ALA A 269 1.86 -8.08 -6.42
CA ALA A 269 2.88 -7.90 -5.40
C ALA A 269 2.57 -8.76 -4.17
N SER A 270 1.30 -8.82 -3.75
CA SER A 270 0.90 -9.61 -2.59
C SER A 270 1.04 -11.13 -2.78
N ILE A 271 0.54 -11.65 -3.91
CA ILE A 271 0.59 -13.10 -4.23
C ILE A 271 2.04 -13.56 -4.42
N VAL A 272 2.85 -12.78 -5.14
CA VAL A 272 4.27 -13.07 -5.37
C VAL A 272 5.02 -13.05 -4.05
N ALA A 273 4.87 -12.00 -3.23
CA ALA A 273 5.57 -11.92 -1.96
C ALA A 273 5.19 -13.08 -1.01
N HIS A 274 3.93 -13.54 -1.01
CA HIS A 274 3.55 -14.76 -0.28
C HIS A 274 4.32 -15.99 -0.79
N ALA A 275 4.38 -16.19 -2.11
CA ALA A 275 5.11 -17.31 -2.68
C ALA A 275 6.61 -17.26 -2.34
N LEU A 276 7.20 -16.06 -2.33
CA LEU A 276 8.61 -15.85 -1.98
C LEU A 276 8.88 -16.17 -0.51
N ILE A 277 8.11 -15.64 0.44
CA ILE A 277 8.34 -15.91 1.87
C ILE A 277 8.17 -17.40 2.19
N VAL A 278 7.18 -18.07 1.61
CA VAL A 278 7.00 -19.51 1.85
C VAL A 278 8.15 -20.32 1.23
N THR A 279 8.68 -19.89 0.08
CA THR A 279 9.75 -20.63 -0.62
C THR A 279 11.11 -20.40 0.03
N TYR A 280 11.48 -19.15 0.27
CA TYR A 280 12.82 -18.75 0.70
C TYR A 280 12.97 -18.67 2.21
N ASP A 281 11.91 -18.37 2.96
CA ASP A 281 11.98 -18.29 4.43
C ASP A 281 11.55 -19.58 5.12
N ILE A 282 10.64 -20.37 4.53
CA ILE A 282 10.20 -21.66 5.11
C ILE A 282 10.78 -22.87 4.39
N TYR A 283 10.51 -23.02 3.09
CA TYR A 283 10.85 -24.27 2.39
C TYR A 283 12.36 -24.49 2.31
N GLN A 284 13.12 -23.51 1.80
CA GLN A 284 14.57 -23.63 1.71
C GLN A 284 15.20 -23.83 3.10
N PRO A 285 14.92 -23.01 4.12
CA PRO A 285 15.76 -23.04 5.32
C PRO A 285 15.37 -24.11 6.36
N TYR A 286 14.16 -24.69 6.27
CA TYR A 286 13.65 -25.67 7.23
C TYR A 286 13.27 -27.02 6.61
N ILE A 287 12.79 -27.05 5.36
CA ILE A 287 12.30 -28.29 4.73
C ILE A 287 13.40 -28.92 3.87
N ASN A 288 14.03 -28.14 3.01
CA ASN A 288 15.10 -28.62 2.13
C ASN A 288 16.24 -27.58 1.96
N PRO A 289 17.20 -27.54 2.90
CA PRO A 289 18.36 -26.62 2.86
C PRO A 289 19.26 -26.78 1.64
N LYS A 290 19.19 -27.93 0.96
CA LYS A 290 19.99 -28.23 -0.23
C LYS A 290 19.15 -28.16 -1.52
N ALA A 291 18.00 -27.47 -1.46
CA ALA A 291 17.13 -27.33 -2.62
C ALA A 291 17.86 -26.66 -3.78
N THR A 292 17.78 -27.29 -4.95
CA THR A 292 18.29 -26.73 -6.21
C THR A 292 17.38 -25.60 -6.70
N ASP A 293 17.88 -24.70 -7.54
CA ASP A 293 17.08 -23.61 -8.11
C ASP A 293 15.84 -24.12 -8.86
N LYS A 294 15.91 -25.31 -9.47
CA LYS A 294 14.77 -25.94 -10.14
C LYS A 294 13.66 -26.31 -9.12
N GLN A 295 14.05 -26.86 -7.97
CA GLN A 295 13.11 -27.19 -6.90
C GLN A 295 12.51 -25.94 -6.26
N LEU A 296 13.32 -24.91 -6.01
CA LEU A 296 12.85 -23.63 -5.46
C LEU A 296 11.83 -22.96 -6.39
N ARG A 297 12.10 -22.93 -7.70
CA ARG A 297 11.13 -22.40 -8.68
C ARG A 297 9.83 -23.20 -8.70
N LEU A 298 9.91 -24.54 -8.68
CA LEU A 298 8.71 -25.38 -8.67
C LEU A 298 7.87 -25.12 -7.42
N VAL A 299 8.50 -25.08 -6.24
CA VAL A 299 7.80 -24.77 -4.99
C VAL A 299 7.18 -23.37 -5.06
N SER A 300 7.92 -22.37 -5.53
CA SER A 300 7.39 -21.02 -5.70
C SER A 300 6.14 -20.99 -6.57
N HIS A 301 6.14 -21.67 -7.73
CA HIS A 301 4.97 -21.73 -8.61
C HIS A 301 3.78 -22.47 -7.97
N LEU A 302 4.04 -23.58 -7.26
CA LEU A 302 3.00 -24.31 -6.53
C LEU A 302 2.38 -23.46 -5.40
N ARG A 303 3.21 -22.72 -4.65
CA ARG A 303 2.75 -21.82 -3.59
C ARG A 303 1.98 -20.64 -4.15
N LEU A 304 2.44 -20.08 -5.27
CA LEU A 304 1.76 -19.01 -5.99
C LEU A 304 0.33 -19.43 -6.41
N ALA A 305 0.20 -20.58 -7.08
CA ALA A 305 -1.09 -21.11 -7.52
C ALA A 305 -2.01 -21.47 -6.34
N GLY A 306 -1.47 -22.15 -5.32
CA GLY A 306 -2.23 -22.52 -4.13
C GLY A 306 -2.72 -21.30 -3.35
N PHE A 307 -1.89 -20.27 -3.20
CA PHE A 307 -2.25 -19.04 -2.52
C PHE A 307 -3.27 -18.22 -3.31
N ALA A 308 -3.16 -18.17 -4.63
CA ALA A 308 -4.16 -17.53 -5.48
C ALA A 308 -5.55 -18.15 -5.26
N ILE A 309 -5.66 -19.48 -5.32
CA ILE A 309 -6.94 -20.18 -5.09
C ILE A 309 -7.46 -19.93 -3.66
N PHE A 310 -6.59 -20.05 -2.66
CA PHE A 310 -6.95 -19.82 -1.27
C PHE A 310 -7.46 -18.40 -1.03
N SER A 311 -6.69 -17.38 -1.46
CA SER A 311 -7.04 -15.97 -1.26
C SER A 311 -8.31 -15.58 -2.03
N SER A 312 -8.50 -16.06 -3.26
CA SER A 312 -9.75 -15.87 -4.03
C SER A 312 -10.97 -16.45 -3.31
N SER A 313 -10.84 -17.66 -2.77
CA SER A 313 -11.92 -18.35 -2.05
C SER A 313 -12.22 -17.67 -0.72
N PHE A 314 -11.18 -17.26 0.00
CA PHE A 314 -11.30 -16.54 1.27
C PHE A 314 -11.93 -15.15 1.09
N ALA A 315 -11.51 -14.39 0.06
CA ALA A 315 -12.13 -13.13 -0.32
C ALA A 315 -13.62 -13.28 -0.64
N THR A 316 -13.97 -14.35 -1.37
CA THR A 316 -15.36 -14.67 -1.72
C THR A 316 -16.18 -15.00 -0.47
N ALA A 317 -15.63 -15.80 0.45
CA ALA A 317 -16.28 -16.13 1.71
C ALA A 317 -16.53 -14.89 2.57
N LEU A 318 -15.53 -14.02 2.73
CA LEU A 318 -15.67 -12.75 3.48
C LEU A 318 -16.74 -11.85 2.85
N ASN A 319 -16.72 -11.69 1.53
CA ASN A 319 -17.71 -10.88 0.83
C ASN A 319 -19.14 -11.43 0.99
N SER A 320 -19.30 -12.76 0.87
CA SER A 320 -20.60 -13.42 1.09
C SER A 320 -21.09 -13.34 2.54
N SER A 321 -20.18 -13.17 3.50
CA SER A 321 -20.50 -13.02 4.92
C SER A 321 -20.86 -11.56 5.29
N GLY A 322 -20.84 -10.63 4.32
CA GLY A 322 -21.13 -9.21 4.56
C GLY A 322 -19.98 -8.43 5.22
N VAL A 323 -18.77 -9.01 5.28
CA VAL A 323 -17.58 -8.32 5.81
C VAL A 323 -17.15 -7.26 4.80
N SER A 324 -17.08 -6.00 5.25
CA SER A 324 -16.69 -4.87 4.43
C SER A 324 -15.17 -4.79 4.25
N MET A 325 -14.71 -4.22 3.13
CA MET A 325 -13.28 -3.97 2.91
C MET A 325 -12.67 -3.09 4.00
N GLY A 326 -13.39 -2.06 4.46
CA GLY A 326 -12.96 -1.18 5.55
C GLY A 326 -12.69 -1.95 6.84
N TRP A 327 -13.57 -2.88 7.20
CA TRP A 327 -13.35 -3.76 8.36
C TRP A 327 -12.10 -4.62 8.20
N ILE A 328 -11.84 -5.18 7.00
CA ILE A 328 -10.63 -5.97 6.73
C ILE A 328 -9.37 -5.11 6.92
N LEU A 329 -9.39 -3.85 6.47
CA LEU A 329 -8.27 -2.92 6.62
C LEU A 329 -8.06 -2.49 8.08
N GLU A 330 -9.13 -2.28 8.85
CA GLU A 330 -9.04 -2.02 10.29
C GLU A 330 -8.48 -3.22 11.05
N PHE A 331 -8.98 -4.42 10.73
CA PHE A 331 -8.51 -5.67 11.31
C PHE A 331 -7.03 -5.93 10.97
N LEU A 332 -6.60 -5.60 9.76
CA LEU A 332 -5.19 -5.62 9.37
C LEU A 332 -4.35 -4.72 10.29
N GLY A 333 -4.84 -3.52 10.64
CA GLY A 333 -4.20 -2.63 11.61
C GLY A 333 -4.05 -3.27 13.00
N VAL A 334 -5.05 -4.03 13.47
CA VAL A 334 -4.98 -4.77 14.74
C VAL A 334 -3.92 -5.88 14.68
N VAL A 335 -3.88 -6.63 13.58
CA VAL A 335 -2.87 -7.68 13.38
C VAL A 335 -1.46 -7.08 13.34
N LEU A 336 -1.26 -5.99 12.60
CA LEU A 336 0.03 -5.33 12.44
C LEU A 336 0.51 -4.58 13.68
N GLY A 337 -0.39 -3.99 14.48
CA GLY A 337 0.00 -3.12 15.61
C GLY A 337 0.92 -3.82 16.62
N SER A 338 0.74 -5.13 16.81
CA SER A 338 1.59 -5.96 17.68
C SER A 338 2.97 -6.27 17.07
N ALA A 339 3.06 -6.40 15.75
CA ALA A 339 4.32 -6.55 15.03
C ALA A 339 5.14 -5.27 15.15
N VAL A 340 4.57 -4.10 14.84
CA VAL A 340 5.26 -2.80 14.84
C VAL A 340 5.99 -2.52 16.15
N SER A 341 5.33 -2.71 17.30
CA SER A 341 5.97 -2.50 18.61
C SER A 341 7.17 -3.43 18.82
N SER A 342 7.07 -4.68 18.35
CA SER A 342 8.12 -5.70 18.46
C SER A 342 9.28 -5.45 17.48
N THR A 343 8.98 -4.98 16.27
CA THR A 343 9.95 -4.59 15.24
C THR A 343 10.62 -3.25 15.50
N HIS A 344 10.11 -2.39 16.40
CA HIS A 344 10.77 -1.16 16.84
C HIS A 344 11.58 -1.36 18.11
N ALA A 345 11.07 -2.18 19.04
CA ALA A 345 11.83 -2.66 20.18
C ALA A 345 13.06 -3.46 19.73
N SER A 346 12.97 -4.22 18.63
CA SER A 346 14.10 -4.96 18.08
C SER A 346 15.28 -4.05 17.68
N PRO A 347 15.19 -3.04 16.79
CA PRO A 347 16.24 -2.07 16.42
C PRO A 347 16.83 -1.32 17.61
N THR A 348 16.02 -0.96 18.60
CA THR A 348 16.53 -0.34 19.83
C THR A 348 17.27 -1.38 20.69
N PHE A 349 16.75 -2.58 20.90
CA PHE A 349 17.48 -3.69 21.53
C PHE A 349 18.71 -4.15 20.72
N ILE A 350 18.70 -3.97 19.40
CA ILE A 350 19.77 -4.28 18.44
C ILE A 350 21.01 -3.42 18.68
N THR A 351 20.84 -2.23 19.26
CA THR A 351 21.97 -1.39 19.72
C THR A 351 22.58 -1.84 21.04
N TYR A 352 21.85 -2.60 21.87
CA TYR A 352 22.29 -2.99 23.22
C TYR A 352 22.62 -4.49 23.37
N ALA A 353 22.06 -5.37 22.55
CA ALA A 353 22.24 -6.81 22.65
C ALA A 353 23.28 -7.33 21.64
N PRO A 354 24.39 -7.94 22.09
CA PRO A 354 25.35 -8.56 21.18
C PRO A 354 24.72 -9.76 20.45
N PRO A 355 25.05 -9.99 19.16
CA PRO A 355 24.55 -11.13 18.42
C PRO A 355 24.90 -12.47 19.10
N HIS A 356 23.97 -13.43 19.06
CA HIS A 356 24.17 -14.77 19.61
C HIS A 356 25.43 -15.43 18.99
N ARG A 357 26.41 -15.75 19.85
CA ARG A 357 27.77 -16.18 19.46
C ARG A 357 27.85 -17.43 18.57
N HIS A 358 26.78 -18.22 18.44
CA HIS A 358 26.83 -19.51 17.74
C HIS A 358 26.72 -19.44 16.21
N HIS A 359 26.28 -18.32 15.62
CA HIS A 359 26.11 -18.21 14.15
C HIS A 359 27.13 -17.29 13.44
N LEU A 360 28.07 -16.68 14.18
CA LEU A 360 29.06 -15.73 13.64
C LEU A 360 30.25 -16.37 12.91
N ARG A 361 30.68 -17.57 13.30
CA ARG A 361 31.88 -18.20 12.72
C ARG A 361 31.77 -18.43 11.21
N PRO A 362 30.67 -18.97 10.65
CA PRO A 362 30.54 -19.14 9.20
C PRO A 362 30.46 -17.81 8.44
N TYR A 363 29.79 -16.79 9.02
CA TYR A 363 29.54 -15.50 8.38
C TYR A 363 30.79 -14.60 8.31
N LEU A 364 31.65 -14.64 9.32
CA LEU A 364 32.93 -13.92 9.31
C LEU A 364 33.96 -14.60 8.38
N LEU A 365 33.95 -15.93 8.29
CA LEU A 365 34.80 -16.69 7.37
C LEU A 365 34.41 -16.43 5.90
N ALA A 366 33.11 -16.33 5.59
CA ALA A 366 32.64 -16.00 4.23
C ALA A 366 33.09 -14.61 3.76
N ARG A 367 33.16 -13.60 4.66
CA ARG A 367 33.68 -12.27 4.33
C ARG A 367 35.19 -12.25 4.10
N HIS A 368 35.95 -13.09 4.81
CA HIS A 368 37.40 -13.19 4.57
C HIS A 368 37.68 -13.80 3.19
N CYS A 369 36.91 -14.78 2.75
CA CYS A 369 37.07 -15.34 1.40
C CYS A 369 36.57 -14.41 0.27
N GLU A 370 35.49 -13.64 0.47
CA GLU A 370 35.00 -12.69 -0.56
C GLU A 370 35.86 -11.40 -0.67
N GLY A 371 36.66 -11.08 0.35
CA GLY A 371 37.59 -9.94 0.33
C GLY A 371 38.82 -10.19 -0.54
N ASP A 372 39.30 -11.43 -0.62
CA ASP A 372 40.47 -11.81 -1.42
C ASP A 372 40.17 -11.93 -2.92
N VAL A 373 38.93 -12.26 -3.29
CA VAL A 373 38.55 -12.46 -4.71
C VAL A 373 38.27 -11.14 -5.45
N ARG A 374 38.13 -10.00 -4.76
CA ARG A 374 37.93 -8.69 -5.40
C ARG A 374 39.21 -7.89 -5.62
N ASN A 375 40.37 -8.41 -5.21
CA ASN A 375 41.67 -7.75 -5.34
C ASN A 375 42.59 -8.37 -6.41
N HIS A 376 42.05 -9.21 -7.30
CA HIS A 376 42.78 -9.75 -8.46
C HIS A 376 41.98 -9.65 -9.75
#